data_AF-A0A9J6HBQ8-F1
#
_entry.id   AF-A0A9J6HBQ8-F1
#
_cell.length_a   1.000
_cell.length_b   1.000
_cell.length_c   1.000
_cell.angle_alpha   90.00
_cell.angle_beta   90.00
_cell.angle_gamma   90.00
#
_symmetry.space_group_name_H-M   'P 1'
#
loop_
_entity.id
_entity.type
_entity.pdbx_description
1 polymer ?
#
loop_
_entity_poly.entity_id
_entity_poly.type
_entity_poly.pdbx_seq_one_letter_code
_entity_poly.pdbx_strand_id
1 'polypeptide(L)'
;MCEKCRALLAPNKEIRVSVNEKHYELVREMYRGGLVHPTMFAVNAVTYNYAVVEQLSKMQEQFLSLPNQRQVATDFTAELLADEECSGFDSCHDGRTSELLLKHVLWCSTNILLKNFCCRLNDKIADASAKTEERKLQTLSK
;
A
#
# COMPACT_ATOMS: atom_id res chain seq x y z
N MET A 1 -19.36 1.65 7.17
CA MET A 1 -18.33 1.68 8.24
C MET A 1 -18.86 2.58 9.35
N CYS A 2 -18.84 2.13 10.61
CA CYS A 2 -19.34 2.92 11.73
C CYS A 2 -18.34 4.01 12.17
N GLU A 3 -18.81 5.00 12.93
CA GLU A 3 -17.99 6.16 13.30
C GLU A 3 -16.77 5.79 14.16
N LYS A 4 -16.91 4.79 15.04
CA LYS A 4 -15.78 4.28 15.85
C LYS A 4 -14.68 3.67 14.96
N CYS A 5 -15.05 2.83 14.00
CA CYS A 5 -14.10 2.28 13.02
C CYS A 5 -13.50 3.38 12.13
N ARG A 6 -14.32 4.37 11.73
CA ARG A 6 -13.83 5.50 10.93
C ARG A 6 -12.77 6.29 11.69
N ALA A 7 -13.04 6.67 12.94
CA ALA A 7 -12.11 7.44 13.76
C ALA A 7 -10.76 6.73 13.99
N LEU A 8 -10.75 5.38 14.03
CA LEU A 8 -9.52 4.60 14.10
C LEU A 8 -8.68 4.69 12.82
N LEU A 9 -9.30 4.85 11.65
CA LEU A 9 -8.60 4.89 10.36
C LEU A 9 -8.26 6.31 9.91
N ALA A 10 -9.21 7.21 10.05
CA ALA A 10 -9.07 8.62 9.74
C ALA A 10 -10.03 9.41 10.64
N PRO A 11 -9.55 10.35 11.48
CA PRO A 11 -10.43 11.36 12.03
C PRO A 11 -11.22 12.03 10.89
N ASN A 12 -12.47 12.41 11.14
CA ASN A 12 -13.28 13.26 10.25
C ASN A 12 -12.70 14.69 10.20
N LYS A 13 -11.43 14.79 9.82
CA LYS A 13 -10.64 16.00 9.66
C LYS A 13 -10.03 15.91 8.27
N GLU A 14 -10.43 16.83 7.42
CA GLU A 14 -9.73 17.03 6.16
C GLU A 14 -8.30 17.45 6.45
N ILE A 15 -7.38 16.98 5.62
CA ILE A 15 -6.00 17.45 5.66
C ILE A 15 -6.02 18.94 5.32
N ARG A 16 -5.63 19.78 6.28
CA ARG A 16 -5.36 21.19 6.08
C ARG A 16 -3.86 21.42 6.20
N VAL A 17 -3.15 21.33 5.08
CA VAL A 17 -1.73 21.71 5.05
C VAL A 17 -1.66 23.23 5.06
N SER A 18 -1.09 23.81 6.13
CA SER A 18 -0.83 25.25 6.17
C SER A 18 0.18 25.63 5.09
N VAL A 19 0.00 26.79 4.46
CA VAL A 19 0.90 27.31 3.40
C VAL A 19 2.36 27.38 3.88
N ASN A 20 2.57 27.49 5.19
CA ASN A 20 3.88 27.65 5.81
C ASN A 20 4.60 26.32 6.14
N GLU A 21 3.93 25.17 6.04
CA GLU A 21 4.51 23.87 6.38
C GLU A 21 5.15 23.20 5.16
N LYS A 22 6.43 23.52 4.93
CA LYS A 22 7.20 22.99 3.79
C LYS A 22 7.34 21.46 3.78
N HIS A 23 7.22 20.80 4.94
CA HIS A 23 7.36 19.34 5.05
C HIS A 23 6.22 18.54 4.42
N TYR A 24 5.10 19.19 4.09
CA TYR A 24 3.91 18.53 3.51
C TYR A 24 3.65 18.97 2.06
N GLU A 25 4.67 19.43 1.36
CA GLU A 25 4.58 19.93 -0.03
C GLU A 25 3.93 18.90 -0.97
N LEU A 26 4.31 17.62 -0.87
CA LEU A 26 3.71 16.55 -1.67
C LEU A 26 2.20 16.37 -1.38
N VAL A 27 1.81 16.43 -0.11
CA VAL A 27 0.40 16.30 0.30
C VAL A 27 -0.39 17.50 -0.22
N ARG A 28 0.20 18.70 -0.19
CA ARG A 28 -0.38 19.92 -0.73
C ARG A 28 -0.58 19.84 -2.25
N GLU A 29 0.38 19.29 -2.99
CA GLU A 29 0.27 19.09 -4.45
C GLU A 29 -0.80 18.06 -4.84
N MET A 30 -0.97 17.01 -4.03
CA MET A 30 -1.98 15.98 -4.27
C MET A 30 -3.38 16.39 -3.77
N TYR A 31 -3.49 17.40 -2.91
CA TYR A 31 -4.74 17.83 -2.32
C TYR A 31 -5.63 18.54 -3.36
N ARG A 32 -6.73 17.87 -3.75
CA ARG A 32 -7.79 18.42 -4.62
C ARG A 32 -9.11 18.68 -3.87
N GLY A 33 -9.06 18.78 -2.54
CA GLY A 33 -10.22 18.68 -1.66
C GLY A 33 -10.58 17.22 -1.36
N GLY A 34 -11.03 16.94 -0.12
CA GLY A 34 -11.54 15.63 0.28
C GLY A 34 -10.49 14.57 0.69
N LEU A 35 -9.20 14.91 0.78
CA LEU A 35 -8.22 14.02 1.42
C LEU A 35 -8.42 14.06 2.95
N VAL A 36 -8.63 12.89 3.53
CA VAL A 36 -8.77 12.71 4.98
C VAL A 36 -7.41 12.47 5.63
N HIS A 37 -7.21 12.98 6.84
CA HIS A 37 -5.98 12.74 7.59
C HIS A 37 -6.01 11.31 8.14
N PRO A 38 -5.13 10.40 7.69
CA PRO A 38 -5.08 9.05 8.27
C PRO A 38 -4.57 9.12 9.71
N THR A 39 -4.98 8.17 10.55
CA THR A 39 -4.38 7.98 11.87
C THR A 39 -3.00 7.35 11.74
N MET A 40 -2.17 7.48 12.78
CA MET A 40 -0.89 6.76 12.84
C MET A 40 -1.06 5.25 12.79
N PHE A 41 -2.18 4.72 13.30
CA PHE A 41 -2.53 3.31 13.13
C PHE A 41 -2.59 2.91 11.65
N ALA A 42 -3.33 3.66 10.83
CA ALA A 42 -3.45 3.38 9.40
C ALA A 42 -2.12 3.62 8.65
N VAL A 43 -1.39 4.69 8.99
CA VAL A 43 -0.09 5.00 8.38
C VAL A 43 0.93 3.91 8.67
N ASN A 44 1.06 3.48 9.94
CA ASN A 44 1.98 2.42 10.33
C ASN A 44 1.61 1.12 9.65
N ALA A 45 0.34 0.69 9.70
CA ALA A 45 -0.10 -0.53 9.04
C ALA A 45 0.28 -0.59 7.56
N VAL A 46 0.04 0.50 6.81
CA VAL A 46 0.40 0.58 5.39
C VAL A 46 1.92 0.63 5.18
N THR A 47 2.66 1.29 6.07
CA THR A 47 4.13 1.41 5.97
C THR A 47 4.82 0.08 6.21
N TYR A 48 4.42 -0.68 7.23
CA TYR A 48 4.92 -2.03 7.47
C TYR A 48 4.56 -2.96 6.31
N ASN A 49 3.32 -2.88 5.80
CA ASN A 49 2.91 -3.66 4.63
C ASN A 49 3.74 -3.33 3.39
N TYR A 50 4.06 -2.06 3.17
CA TYR A 50 4.97 -1.65 2.10
C TYR A 50 6.33 -2.34 2.23
N ALA A 51 6.94 -2.30 3.42
CA ALA A 51 8.25 -2.92 3.67
C ALA A 51 8.21 -4.45 3.45
N VAL A 52 7.14 -5.11 3.91
CA VAL A 52 6.92 -6.54 3.68
C VAL A 52 6.81 -6.86 2.20
N VAL A 53 5.91 -6.19 1.47
CA VAL A 53 5.69 -6.44 0.04
C VAL A 53 6.95 -6.11 -0.76
N GLU A 54 7.68 -5.04 -0.41
CA GLU A 54 8.95 -4.70 -1.03
C GLU A 54 9.99 -5.80 -0.82
N GLN A 55 10.08 -6.40 0.37
CA GLN A 55 10.99 -7.52 0.59
C GLN A 55 10.59 -8.78 -0.18
N LEU A 56 9.31 -9.15 -0.13
CA LEU A 56 8.78 -10.27 -0.91
C LEU A 56 9.05 -10.07 -2.41
N SER A 57 8.96 -8.84 -2.90
CA SER A 57 9.25 -8.47 -4.28
C SER A 57 10.71 -8.72 -4.69
N LYS A 58 11.67 -8.72 -3.75
CA LYS A 58 13.08 -9.05 -4.06
C LYS A 58 13.24 -10.54 -4.36
N MET A 59 12.37 -11.38 -3.82
CA MET A 59 12.29 -12.83 -4.09
C MET A 59 11.26 -13.10 -5.20
N GLN A 60 11.32 -12.32 -6.28
CA GLN A 60 10.27 -12.22 -7.30
C GLN A 60 9.74 -13.58 -7.80
N GLU A 61 10.61 -14.50 -8.21
CA GLU A 61 10.18 -15.80 -8.78
C GLU A 61 9.38 -16.61 -7.78
N GLN A 62 9.89 -16.71 -6.55
CA GLN A 62 9.27 -17.46 -5.45
C GLN A 62 7.95 -16.79 -5.06
N PHE A 63 7.95 -15.47 -4.92
CA PHE A 63 6.76 -14.71 -4.56
C PHE A 63 5.65 -14.82 -5.61
N LEU A 64 6.00 -14.70 -6.90
CA LEU A 64 5.03 -14.83 -7.99
C LEU A 64 4.50 -16.26 -8.14
N SER A 65 5.27 -17.28 -7.74
CA SER A 65 4.81 -18.67 -7.75
C SER A 65 3.81 -19.02 -6.64
N LEU A 66 3.69 -18.20 -5.60
CA LEU A 66 2.75 -18.45 -4.51
C LEU A 66 1.31 -18.27 -4.98
N PRO A 67 0.38 -19.18 -4.64
CA PRO A 67 -1.03 -18.93 -4.84
C PRO A 67 -1.49 -17.81 -3.91
N ASN A 68 -2.34 -16.91 -4.41
CA ASN A 68 -2.99 -15.87 -3.62
C ASN A 68 -2.00 -14.97 -2.84
N GLN A 69 -1.04 -14.38 -3.56
CA GLN A 69 0.02 -13.51 -3.00
C GLN A 69 -0.53 -12.37 -2.13
N ARG A 70 -1.74 -11.90 -2.42
CA ARG A 70 -2.43 -10.89 -1.62
C ARG A 70 -2.71 -11.39 -0.21
N GLN A 71 -3.29 -12.59 -0.09
CA GLN A 71 -3.57 -13.20 1.21
C GLN A 71 -2.27 -13.42 1.98
N VAL A 72 -1.25 -14.01 1.33
CA VAL A 72 0.05 -14.27 1.96
C VAL A 72 0.67 -12.99 2.54
N ALA A 73 0.78 -11.93 1.74
CA ALA A 73 1.38 -10.69 2.21
C ALA A 73 0.51 -9.99 3.28
N THR A 74 -0.82 -10.09 3.19
CA THR A 74 -1.75 -9.54 4.19
C THR A 74 -1.58 -10.25 5.53
N ASP A 75 -1.63 -11.58 5.54
CA ASP A 75 -1.55 -12.39 6.76
C ASP A 75 -0.18 -12.28 7.41
N PHE A 76 0.89 -12.37 6.62
CA PHE A 76 2.25 -12.21 7.14
C PHE A 76 2.47 -10.84 7.78
N THR A 77 1.97 -9.77 7.16
CA THR A 77 2.06 -8.43 7.76
C THR A 77 1.19 -8.31 9.02
N ALA A 78 0.00 -8.94 9.03
CA ALA A 78 -0.88 -8.93 10.19
C ALA A 78 -0.26 -9.67 11.38
N GLU A 79 0.42 -10.80 11.14
CA GLU A 79 1.14 -11.56 12.16
C GLU A 79 2.30 -10.74 12.73
N LEU A 80 3.09 -10.08 11.88
CA LEU A 80 4.18 -9.20 12.35
C LEU A 80 3.69 -8.03 13.21
N LEU A 81 2.47 -7.54 12.97
CA LEU A 81 1.86 -6.45 13.71
C LEU A 81 1.00 -6.91 14.89
N ALA A 82 0.77 -8.22 15.06
CA ALA A 82 -0.02 -8.77 16.15
C ALA A 82 0.72 -8.68 17.50
N ASP A 83 2.06 -8.69 17.48
CA ASP A 83 2.92 -8.59 18.67
C ASP A 83 3.14 -7.14 19.13
N GLU A 84 2.86 -6.15 18.28
CA GLU A 84 2.84 -4.74 18.70
C GLU A 84 1.44 -4.41 19.22
N GLU A 85 1.31 -3.95 20.47
CA GLU A 85 0.03 -3.58 21.10
C GLU A 85 -0.79 -2.67 20.15
N CYS A 86 -1.71 -3.30 19.40
CA CYS A 86 -2.43 -2.66 18.31
C CYS A 86 -3.58 -1.82 18.87
N SER A 87 -3.22 -0.69 19.49
CA SER A 87 -4.08 0.39 19.97
C SER A 87 -5.13 -0.01 21.03
N GLY A 88 -5.40 0.89 21.99
CA GLY A 88 -6.47 0.73 23.00
C GLY A 88 -7.90 0.82 22.43
N PHE A 89 -8.14 0.20 21.27
CA PHE A 89 -9.42 0.18 20.57
C PHE A 89 -10.21 -1.07 20.93
N ASP A 90 -11.23 -0.92 21.77
CA ASP A 90 -12.22 -1.98 21.98
C ASP A 90 -13.08 -2.21 20.72
N SER A 91 -13.77 -3.34 20.67
CA SER A 91 -14.72 -3.64 19.60
C SER A 91 -15.77 -2.53 19.40
N CYS A 92 -16.23 -2.36 18.16
CA CYS A 92 -17.34 -1.44 17.87
C CYS A 92 -18.71 -2.11 18.11
N HIS A 93 -19.81 -1.36 17.99
CA HIS A 93 -21.17 -1.91 18.15
C HIS A 93 -21.52 -3.00 17.13
N ASP A 94 -20.81 -3.06 15.99
CA ASP A 94 -20.91 -4.16 15.01
C ASP A 94 -20.00 -5.35 15.36
N GLY A 95 -19.33 -5.35 16.52
CA GLY A 95 -18.39 -6.39 16.95
C GLY A 95 -17.03 -6.36 16.24
N ARG A 96 -16.70 -5.33 15.44
CA ARG A 96 -15.40 -5.26 14.74
C ARG A 96 -14.29 -4.86 15.70
N THR A 97 -13.24 -5.67 15.75
CA THR A 97 -12.02 -5.43 16.53
C THR A 97 -10.99 -4.59 15.76
N SER A 98 -9.96 -4.11 16.46
CA SER A 98 -8.79 -3.45 15.84
C SER A 98 -8.09 -4.39 14.86
N GLU A 99 -7.93 -5.67 15.21
CA GLU A 99 -7.35 -6.72 14.35
C GLU A 99 -8.12 -6.87 13.03
N LEU A 100 -9.46 -6.89 13.08
CA LEU A 100 -10.26 -7.02 11.87
C LEU A 100 -10.11 -5.78 10.97
N LEU A 101 -10.03 -4.59 11.57
CA LEU A 101 -9.78 -3.35 10.84
C LEU A 101 -8.36 -3.31 10.26
N LEU A 102 -7.35 -3.77 11.00
CA LEU A 102 -5.99 -3.93 10.54
C LEU A 102 -5.94 -4.81 9.29
N LYS A 103 -6.54 -6.01 9.35
CA LYS A 103 -6.62 -6.92 8.20
C LYS A 103 -7.28 -6.27 6.99
N HIS A 104 -8.31 -5.44 7.18
CA HIS A 104 -8.94 -4.71 6.07
C HIS A 104 -8.00 -3.66 5.46
N VAL A 105 -7.29 -2.88 6.27
CA VAL A 105 -6.31 -1.88 5.80
C VAL A 105 -5.20 -2.57 5.03
N LEU A 106 -4.66 -3.64 5.58
CA LEU A 106 -3.62 -4.46 4.95
C LEU A 106 -4.12 -5.04 3.63
N TRP A 107 -5.29 -5.66 3.62
CA TRP A 107 -5.90 -6.24 2.42
C TRP A 107 -6.03 -5.23 1.28
N CYS A 108 -6.50 -4.01 1.58
CA CYS A 108 -6.63 -2.93 0.59
C CYS A 108 -5.27 -2.44 0.10
N SER A 109 -4.33 -2.17 1.01
CA SER A 109 -3.00 -1.66 0.66
C SER A 109 -2.17 -2.71 -0.09
N THR A 110 -2.21 -3.98 0.29
CA THR A 110 -1.52 -5.08 -0.41
C THR A 110 -1.98 -5.15 -1.86
N ASN A 111 -3.29 -4.99 -2.14
CA ASN A 111 -3.79 -4.99 -3.51
C ASN A 111 -3.19 -3.87 -4.36
N ILE A 112 -3.07 -2.66 -3.78
CA ILE A 112 -2.47 -1.51 -4.45
C ILE A 112 -0.98 -1.77 -4.70
N LEU A 113 -0.27 -2.27 -3.68
CA LEU A 113 1.16 -2.54 -3.75
C LEU A 113 1.49 -3.63 -4.79
N LEU A 114 0.71 -4.72 -4.81
CA LEU A 114 0.87 -5.80 -5.79
C LEU A 114 0.58 -5.31 -7.20
N LYS A 115 -0.48 -4.51 -7.40
CA LYS A 115 -0.76 -3.90 -8.70
C LYS A 115 0.42 -3.06 -9.17
N ASN A 116 0.94 -2.19 -8.30
CA ASN A 116 2.09 -1.35 -8.61
C ASN A 116 3.36 -2.18 -8.90
N PHE A 117 3.58 -3.26 -8.15
CA PHE A 117 4.68 -4.19 -8.41
C PHE A 117 4.57 -4.83 -9.81
N CYS A 118 3.41 -5.40 -10.15
CA CYS A 118 3.18 -5.99 -11.45
C CYS A 118 3.29 -4.98 -12.60
N CYS A 119 2.76 -3.75 -12.43
CA CYS A 119 2.93 -2.68 -13.41
C CYS A 119 4.41 -2.39 -13.66
N ARG A 120 5.22 -2.19 -12.61
CA ARG A 120 6.67 -1.95 -12.75
C ARG A 120 7.40 -3.10 -13.45
N LEU A 121 6.98 -4.34 -13.25
CA LEU A 121 7.55 -5.49 -13.95
C LEU A 121 7.18 -5.48 -15.44
N ASN A 122 5.92 -5.20 -15.75
CA ASN A 122 5.44 -5.12 -17.14
C ASN A 122 6.13 -3.98 -17.90
N ASP A 123 6.30 -2.82 -17.27
CA ASP A 123 7.00 -1.67 -17.86
C ASP A 123 8.45 -2.03 -18.22
N LYS A 124 9.16 -2.73 -17.33
CA LYS A 124 10.53 -3.22 -17.61
C LYS A 124 10.58 -4.19 -18.78
N ILE A 125 9.59 -5.07 -18.91
CA ILE A 125 9.51 -6.02 -20.03
C ILE A 125 9.24 -5.28 -21.34
N ALA A 126 8.31 -4.32 -21.33
CA ALA A 126 7.98 -3.50 -22.49
C ALA A 126 9.21 -2.69 -22.97
N ASP A 127 9.93 -2.05 -22.06
CA ASP A 127 11.15 -1.29 -22.36
C ASP A 127 12.25 -2.19 -22.96
N ALA A 128 12.41 -3.40 -22.45
CA ALA A 128 13.39 -4.37 -22.98
C ALA A 128 13.02 -4.85 -24.38
N SER A 129 11.73 -5.06 -24.64
CA SER A 129 11.22 -5.44 -25.95
C SER A 129 11.42 -4.32 -26.97
N ALA A 130 11.08 -3.07 -26.63
CA ALA A 130 11.26 -1.91 -27.50
C ALA A 130 12.74 -1.73 -27.92
N LYS A 131 13.67 -1.83 -26.96
CA LYS A 131 15.12 -1.77 -27.24
C LYS A 131 15.60 -2.90 -28.16
N THR A 132 14.98 -4.07 -28.07
CA THR A 132 15.32 -5.22 -28.92
C THR A 132 14.84 -5.00 -30.36
N GLU A 133 13.62 -4.48 -30.54
CA GLU A 133 13.07 -4.15 -31.86
C GLU A 133 13.85 -3.01 -32.54
N GLU A 134 14.25 -1.97 -31.81
CA GLU A 134 15.13 -0.91 -32.33
C GLU A 134 16.46 -1.47 -32.85
N ARG A 135 17.08 -2.40 -32.11
CA ARG A 135 18.33 -3.05 -32.54
C ARG A 135 18.15 -3.89 -33.81
N LYS A 136 17.04 -4.63 -33.92
CA LYS A 136 16.73 -5.42 -35.12
C LYS A 136 16.56 -4.51 -36.34
N LEU A 137 15.81 -3.41 -36.20
CA LEU A 137 15.59 -2.42 -37.27
C LEU A 137 16.91 -1.81 -37.76
N GLN A 138 17.81 -1.42 -36.84
CA GLN A 138 19.13 -0.88 -37.19
C GLN A 138 20.05 -1.87 -37.91
N THR A 139 19.88 -3.17 -37.64
CA THR A 139 20.67 -4.24 -38.27
C THR A 139 20.15 -4.57 -39.67
N LEU A 140 18.85 -4.41 -39.91
CA LEU A 140 18.20 -4.63 -41.21
C LEU A 140 18.32 -3.45 -42.18
N SER A 141 18.67 -2.26 -41.69
CA SER A 141 18.89 -1.05 -42.48
C SER A 141 20.34 -0.87 -42.98
N LYS A 142 21.19 -1.89 -42.84
CA LYS A 142 22.57 -1.93 -43.35
C LYS A 142 22.68 -2.95 -44.47
#